data_AF-A0AAJ1YD96-F1
#
_entry.id   AF-A0AAJ1YD96-F1
#
_cell.length_a   1.000
_cell.length_b   1.000
_cell.length_c   1.000
_cell.angle_alpha   90.00
_cell.angle_beta   90.00
_cell.angle_gamma   90.00
#
_symmetry.space_group_name_H-M   'P 1'
#
loop_
_entity.id
_entity.type
_entity.pdbx_description
1 polymer ?
#
loop_
_entity_poly.entity_id
_entity_poly.type
_entity_poly.pdbx_seq_one_letter_code
_entity_poly.pdbx_strand_id
1 'polypeptide(L)'
;MNEIKVIVQSFAQPGEVQKSLFPDFANVADELAVEWEMALEEIDDTLLTDKQKQAIKALDDYMLSISGPANIQYWNNEALCHSKEWDMMRHLAEDILCVMGWEKNIPPKSRATYVKGSSD
;
A
#
# COMPACT_ATOMS: atom_id res chain seq x y z
N MET A 1 11.65 -7.78 -7.56
CA MET A 1 12.01 -6.34 -7.61
C MET A 1 12.49 -6.00 -6.21
N ASN A 2 12.60 -4.75 -5.76
CA ASN A 2 12.53 -4.53 -4.31
C ASN A 2 11.04 -4.34 -4.00
N GLU A 3 10.36 -5.38 -3.53
CA GLU A 3 8.89 -5.39 -3.38
C GLU A 3 8.42 -4.28 -2.43
N ILE A 4 9.18 -4.00 -1.35
CA ILE A 4 8.87 -2.86 -0.47
C ILE A 4 8.90 -1.52 -1.22
N LYS A 5 9.82 -1.35 -2.16
CA LYS A 5 9.88 -0.11 -2.96
C LYS A 5 8.65 0.02 -3.86
N VAL A 6 8.23 -1.08 -4.48
CA VAL A 6 7.09 -1.10 -5.39
C VAL A 6 5.81 -0.75 -4.62
N ILE A 7 5.56 -1.41 -3.48
CA ILE A 7 4.35 -1.16 -2.71
C ILE A 7 4.33 0.24 -2.08
N VAL A 8 5.46 0.75 -1.59
CA VAL A 8 5.56 2.13 -1.11
C VAL A 8 5.27 3.13 -2.23
N GLN A 9 5.80 2.87 -3.44
CA GLN A 9 5.49 3.69 -4.61
C GLN A 9 4.00 3.64 -4.95
N SER A 10 3.33 2.48 -4.83
CA SER A 10 1.88 2.35 -4.99
C SER A 10 1.11 3.16 -3.95
N PHE A 11 1.45 3.02 -2.66
CA PHE A 11 0.81 3.77 -1.58
C PHE A 11 0.95 5.28 -1.72
N ALA A 12 2.07 5.78 -2.24
CA ALA A 12 2.27 7.22 -2.44
C ALA A 12 1.43 7.80 -3.60
N GLN A 13 0.84 6.97 -4.47
CA GLN A 13 0.07 7.46 -5.61
C GLN A 13 -1.31 8.00 -5.20
N PRO A 14 -1.90 8.94 -5.99
CA PRO A 14 -3.30 9.32 -5.84
C PRO A 14 -4.24 8.12 -5.97
N GLY A 15 -5.40 8.16 -5.31
CA GLY A 15 -6.34 7.03 -5.27
C GLY A 15 -6.76 6.49 -6.65
N GLU A 16 -7.01 7.36 -7.63
CA GLU A 16 -7.33 6.89 -8.99
C GLU A 16 -6.17 6.17 -9.68
N VAL A 17 -4.93 6.59 -9.40
CA VAL A 17 -3.75 5.90 -9.91
C VAL A 17 -3.59 4.57 -9.20
N GLN A 18 -3.74 4.52 -7.87
CA GLN A 18 -3.73 3.29 -7.09
C GLN A 18 -4.72 2.26 -7.65
N LYS A 19 -5.96 2.68 -7.93
CA LYS A 19 -6.96 1.80 -8.55
C LYS A 19 -6.51 1.25 -9.90
N SER A 20 -5.91 2.09 -10.74
CA SER A 20 -5.47 1.70 -12.08
C SER A 20 -4.35 0.65 -12.11
N LEU A 21 -3.66 0.44 -10.97
CA LEU A 21 -2.61 -0.57 -10.81
C LEU A 21 -3.17 -1.99 -10.69
N PHE A 22 -4.47 -2.13 -10.39
CA PHE A 22 -5.15 -3.40 -10.14
C PHE A 22 -6.33 -3.58 -11.12
N PRO A 23 -6.89 -4.79 -11.24
CA PRO A 23 -8.10 -5.00 -12.04
C PRO A 23 -9.31 -4.25 -11.46
N ASP A 24 -10.20 -3.77 -12.33
CA ASP A 24 -11.35 -2.94 -11.95
C ASP A 24 -12.34 -3.60 -10.96
N PHE A 25 -12.32 -4.92 -10.84
CA PHE A 25 -13.18 -5.69 -9.94
C PHE A 25 -12.54 -6.01 -8.58
N ALA A 26 -11.26 -5.69 -8.39
CA ALA A 26 -10.56 -5.95 -7.14
C ALA A 26 -10.91 -4.90 -6.08
N ASN A 27 -10.93 -5.31 -4.81
CA ASN A 27 -10.90 -4.36 -3.70
C ASN A 27 -9.44 -3.90 -3.52
N VAL A 28 -9.07 -2.82 -4.17
CA VAL A 28 -7.68 -2.32 -4.22
C VAL A 28 -7.17 -1.94 -2.84
N ALA A 29 -8.07 -1.50 -1.94
CA ALA A 29 -7.71 -1.24 -0.55
C ALA A 29 -7.18 -2.50 0.15
N ASP A 30 -7.87 -3.63 -0.02
CA ASP A 30 -7.46 -4.92 0.56
C ASP A 30 -6.19 -5.45 -0.11
N GLU A 31 -6.13 -5.39 -1.45
CA GLU A 31 -4.95 -5.86 -2.21
C GLU A 31 -3.67 -5.11 -1.80
N LEU A 32 -3.76 -3.79 -1.61
CA LEU A 32 -2.62 -2.99 -1.15
C LEU A 32 -2.17 -3.38 0.26
N ALA A 33 -3.09 -3.70 1.17
CA ALA A 33 -2.71 -4.21 2.50
C ALA A 33 -2.04 -5.58 2.41
N VAL A 34 -2.56 -6.48 1.58
CA VAL A 34 -1.94 -7.80 1.38
C VAL A 34 -0.54 -7.67 0.79
N GLU A 35 -0.37 -6.86 -0.26
CA GLU A 35 0.95 -6.62 -0.86
C GLU A 35 1.92 -5.93 0.12
N TRP A 36 1.43 -5.09 1.04
CA TRP A 36 2.24 -4.47 2.08
C TRP A 36 2.80 -5.50 3.07
N GLU A 37 1.93 -6.34 3.64
CA GLU A 37 2.32 -7.40 4.58
C GLU A 37 3.35 -8.35 3.95
N MET A 38 3.11 -8.78 2.71
CA MET A 38 4.05 -9.62 1.97
C MET A 38 5.41 -8.94 1.78
N ALA A 39 5.42 -7.65 1.44
CA ALA A 39 6.66 -6.91 1.26
C ALA A 39 7.43 -6.70 2.58
N LEU A 40 6.73 -6.60 3.72
CA LEU A 40 7.35 -6.57 5.04
C LEU A 40 7.95 -7.92 5.44
N GLU A 41 7.35 -9.04 5.05
CA GLU A 41 7.93 -10.36 5.31
C GLU A 41 9.24 -10.61 4.52
N GLU A 42 9.37 -9.99 3.35
CA GLU A 42 10.53 -10.16 2.46
C GLU A 42 11.69 -9.19 2.73
N ILE A 43 11.47 -8.15 3.54
CA ILE A 43 12.49 -7.13 3.76
C ILE A 43 13.58 -7.60 4.73
N ASP A 44 14.84 -7.39 4.36
CA ASP A 44 15.96 -7.61 5.28
C ASP A 44 16.19 -6.36 6.13
N ASP A 45 15.61 -6.37 7.33
CA ASP A 45 15.75 -5.32 8.34
C ASP A 45 17.19 -5.01 8.73
N THR A 46 18.15 -5.91 8.50
CA THR A 46 19.57 -5.64 8.83
C THR A 46 20.20 -4.62 7.89
N LEU A 47 19.61 -4.41 6.70
CA LEU A 47 20.07 -3.46 5.69
C LEU A 47 19.50 -2.05 5.88
N LEU A 48 18.56 -1.88 6.82
CA LEU A 48 17.88 -0.62 7.07
C LEU A 48 18.48 0.16 8.25
N THR A 49 18.57 1.47 8.09
CA THR A 49 18.85 2.40 9.18
C THR A 49 17.65 2.51 10.13
N ASP A 50 17.88 2.92 11.37
CA ASP A 50 16.81 3.13 12.35
C ASP A 50 15.73 4.12 11.85
N LYS A 51 16.15 5.15 11.11
CA LYS A 51 15.21 6.13 10.53
C LYS A 51 14.31 5.49 9.46
N GLN A 52 14.86 4.61 8.62
CA GLN A 52 14.09 3.89 7.60
C GLN A 52 13.10 2.91 8.24
N LYS A 53 13.55 2.17 9.27
CA LYS A 53 12.69 1.27 10.05
C LYS A 53 11.53 2.02 10.71
N GLN A 54 11.82 3.18 11.31
CA GLN A 54 10.79 4.01 11.94
C GLN A 54 9.76 4.52 10.92
N ALA A 55 10.19 4.92 9.72
CA ALA A 55 9.26 5.36 8.68
C ALA A 55 8.35 4.23 8.19
N ILE A 56 8.91 3.02 7.96
CA ILE A 56 8.13 1.83 7.60
C ILE A 56 7.13 1.49 8.71
N LYS A 57 7.62 1.41 9.96
CA LYS A 57 6.79 1.10 11.12
C LYS A 57 5.66 2.12 11.32
N ALA A 58 5.87 3.39 10.99
CA ALA A 58 4.84 4.42 11.13
C ALA A 58 3.65 4.17 10.19
N LEU A 59 3.90 3.76 8.93
CA LEU A 59 2.84 3.36 8.01
C LEU A 59 2.14 2.09 8.49
N ASP A 60 2.92 1.10 8.93
CA ASP A 60 2.40 -0.18 9.43
C ASP A 60 1.51 -0.01 10.67
N ASP A 61 2.00 0.71 11.69
CA ASP A 61 1.24 1.02 12.90
C ASP A 61 -0.05 1.79 12.59
N TYR A 62 0.00 2.70 11.62
CA TYR A 62 -1.17 3.46 11.20
C TYR A 62 -2.20 2.55 10.53
N MET A 63 -1.76 1.68 9.62
CA MET A 63 -2.60 0.68 8.95
C MET A 63 -3.30 -0.25 9.95
N LEU A 64 -2.55 -0.72 10.96
CA LEU A 64 -3.09 -1.52 12.06
C LEU A 64 -4.11 -0.73 12.91
N SER A 65 -3.88 0.57 13.13
CA SER A 65 -4.78 1.42 13.93
C SER A 65 -6.17 1.61 13.29
N ILE A 66 -6.26 1.54 11.96
CA ILE A 66 -7.50 1.63 11.19
C ILE A 66 -7.98 0.25 10.69
N SER A 67 -7.39 -0.84 11.16
CA SER A 67 -7.79 -2.20 10.81
C SER A 67 -8.98 -2.70 11.66
N GLY A 68 -9.54 -3.84 11.25
CA GLY A 68 -10.55 -4.59 12.01
C GLY A 68 -12.01 -4.21 11.70
N PRO A 69 -12.97 -4.99 12.23
CA PRO A 69 -14.38 -4.89 11.81
C PRO A 69 -15.04 -3.53 12.06
N ALA A 70 -14.56 -2.79 13.07
CA ALA A 70 -15.07 -1.46 13.40
C ALA A 70 -14.66 -0.37 12.38
N ASN A 71 -13.69 -0.68 11.51
CA ASN A 71 -13.09 0.26 10.57
C ASN A 71 -13.26 -0.18 9.11
N ILE A 72 -14.12 -1.16 8.83
CA ILE A 72 -14.33 -1.73 7.48
C ILE A 72 -14.72 -0.67 6.43
N GLN A 73 -15.29 0.45 6.86
CA GLN A 73 -15.61 1.59 5.98
C GLN A 73 -14.39 2.22 5.32
N TYR A 74 -13.17 2.00 5.84
CA TYR A 74 -11.93 2.51 5.24
C TYR A 74 -11.30 1.53 4.25
N TRP A 75 -11.75 0.27 4.22
CA TRP A 75 -11.14 -0.82 3.45
C TRP A 75 -11.92 -1.13 2.18
N ASN A 76 -12.16 -0.10 1.37
CA ASN A 76 -12.82 -0.21 0.07
C ASN A 76 -12.32 0.86 -0.91
N ASN A 77 -12.61 0.66 -2.20
CA ASN A 77 -12.17 1.55 -3.28
C ASN A 77 -12.72 2.99 -3.19
N GLU A 78 -13.87 3.21 -2.53
CA GLU A 78 -14.41 4.56 -2.34
C GLU A 78 -13.59 5.33 -1.30
N ALA A 79 -13.34 4.70 -0.14
CA ALA A 79 -12.48 5.27 0.89
C ALA A 79 -11.05 5.48 0.41
N LEU A 80 -10.52 4.55 -0.39
CA LEU A 80 -9.20 4.67 -1.01
C LEU A 80 -9.02 6.00 -1.76
N CYS A 81 -10.06 6.47 -2.46
CA CYS A 81 -10.00 7.72 -3.23
C CYS A 81 -10.32 8.98 -2.42
N HIS A 82 -11.07 8.87 -1.33
CA HIS A 82 -11.74 10.04 -0.74
C HIS A 82 -11.56 10.18 0.78
N SER A 83 -11.06 9.16 1.46
CA SER A 83 -10.94 9.18 2.92
C SER A 83 -9.62 9.81 3.37
N LYS A 84 -9.67 10.43 4.55
CA LYS A 84 -8.50 11.04 5.18
C LYS A 84 -7.50 9.99 5.65
N GLU A 85 -7.98 8.78 5.94
CA GLU A 85 -7.18 7.64 6.34
C GLU A 85 -6.25 7.21 5.21
N TRP A 86 -6.78 7.13 3.99
CA TRP A 86 -5.98 6.87 2.81
C TRP A 86 -5.07 8.03 2.43
N ASP A 87 -5.49 9.27 2.66
CA ASP A 87 -4.58 10.42 2.54
C ASP A 87 -3.40 10.32 3.52
N MET A 88 -3.65 9.90 4.76
CA MET A 88 -2.58 9.71 5.74
C MET A 88 -1.62 8.59 5.32
N MET A 89 -2.14 7.45 4.85
CA MET A 89 -1.29 6.37 4.31
C MET A 89 -0.43 6.84 3.12
N ARG A 90 -0.99 7.65 2.22
CA ARG A 90 -0.25 8.30 1.13
C ARG A 90 0.91 9.16 1.66
N HIS A 91 0.65 10.02 2.64
CA HIS A 91 1.69 10.88 3.23
C HIS A 91 2.79 10.06 3.92
N LEU A 92 2.44 9.04 4.70
CA LEU A 92 3.41 8.17 5.35
C LEU A 92 4.27 7.41 4.32
N ALA A 93 3.68 6.98 3.20
CA ALA A 93 4.44 6.38 2.11
C ALA A 93 5.39 7.37 1.42
N GLU A 94 4.99 8.63 1.24
CA GLU A 94 5.88 9.68 0.75
C GLU A 94 7.06 9.94 1.69
N ASP A 95 6.84 9.88 3.01
CA ASP A 95 7.91 9.97 4.00
C ASP A 95 8.89 8.81 3.87
N ILE A 96 8.41 7.58 3.64
CA ILE A 96 9.27 6.42 3.36
C ILE A 96 10.09 6.66 2.10
N LEU A 97 9.48 7.12 0.99
CA LEU A 97 10.19 7.45 -0.24
C LEU A 97 11.32 8.46 0.01
N CYS A 98 11.02 9.52 0.77
CA CYS A 98 11.97 10.57 1.12
C CYS A 98 13.16 10.03 1.92
N VAL A 99 12.89 9.24 2.98
CA VAL A 99 13.92 8.68 3.85
C VAL A 99 14.75 7.60 3.14
N MET A 100 14.15 6.86 2.22
CA MET A 100 14.83 5.85 1.40
C MET A 100 15.60 6.43 0.22
N GLY A 101 15.38 7.71 -0.12
CA GLY A 101 15.94 8.33 -1.33
C GLY A 101 15.35 7.71 -2.60
N TRP A 102 14.10 7.27 -2.57
CA TRP A 102 13.39 6.70 -3.71
C TRP A 102 12.52 7.74 -4.39
N GLU A 103 12.52 7.73 -5.72
CA GLU A 103 11.63 8.57 -6.51
C GLU A 103 10.17 8.10 -6.43
N LYS A 104 9.25 9.06 -6.47
CA LYS A 104 7.81 8.82 -6.58
C LYS A 104 7.43 8.54 -8.04
N ASN A 105 7.73 7.33 -8.51
CA ASN A 105 7.33 6.85 -9.83
C ASN A 105 6.05 6.02 -9.74
N ILE A 106 5.23 6.04 -10.79
CA ILE A 106 4.09 5.13 -10.91
C ILE A 106 4.65 3.72 -11.15
N PRO A 107 4.39 2.75 -10.25
CA PRO A 107 4.89 1.39 -10.42
C PRO A 107 4.16 0.69 -11.57
N PRO A 108 4.73 -0.41 -12.10
CA PRO A 108 3.98 -1.28 -13.01
C PRO A 108 2.74 -1.85 -12.32
N LYS A 109 1.73 -2.23 -13.11
CA LYS A 109 0.52 -2.89 -12.61
C LYS A 109 0.86 -4.16 -11.83
N SER A 110 0.02 -4.50 -10.85
CA SER A 110 0.17 -5.74 -10.08
C SER A 110 0.26 -6.93 -11.02
N ARG A 111 1.20 -7.83 -10.72
CA ARG A 111 1.54 -8.99 -11.57
C ARG A 111 0.75 -10.24 -11.15
N ALA A 112 -0.11 -10.14 -10.14
CA ALA A 112 -0.95 -11.23 -9.69
C ALA A 112 -1.92 -11.70 -10.79
N THR A 113 -2.17 -13.00 -10.84
CA THR A 113 -3.15 -13.57 -11.77
C THR A 113 -4.52 -13.57 -11.11
N TYR A 114 -5.40 -12.68 -11.56
CA TYR A 114 -6.77 -12.59 -11.07
C TYR A 114 -7.70 -13.45 -11.92
N VAL A 115 -8.35 -14.44 -11.32
CA VAL A 115 -9.36 -15.27 -11.99
C VAL A 115 -10.75 -14.82 -11.56
N LYS A 116 -11.55 -14.33 -12.51
CA LYS A 116 -12.96 -14.01 -12.25
C LYS A 116 -13.74 -15.32 -12.13
N GLY A 117 -14.24 -15.62 -10.94
CA GLY A 117 -15.20 -16.70 -10.74
C GLY A 117 -16.52 -16.35 -11.46
N SER A 118 -16.82 -17.03 -12.55
CA SER A 118 -18.16 -17.02 -13.15
C SER A 118 -19.04 -17.97 -12.34
N SER A 119 -19.87 -17.43 -11.46
CA SER A 119 -21.02 -18.16 -10.92
C SER A 119 -22.14 -18.10 -11.96
N ASP A 120 -22.43 -19.25 -12.58
CA ASP A 120 -23.69 -19.52 -13.29
C ASP A 120 -24.89 -19.57 -12.31
#